data_AF-A0A8S3IQ81-F1
#
_entry.id   AF-A0A8S3IQ81-F1
#
_cell.length_a   1.000
_cell.length_b   1.000
_cell.length_c   1.000
_cell.angle_alpha   90.00
_cell.angle_beta   90.00
_cell.angle_gamma   90.00
#
_symmetry.space_group_name_H-M   'P 1'
#
loop_
_entity.id
_entity.type
_entity.pdbx_description
1 polymer ?
#
loop_
_entity_poly.entity_id
_entity_poly.type
_entity_poly.pdbx_seq_one_letter_code
_entity_poly.pdbx_strand_id
1 'polypeptide(L)'
;MWFSFFSFVILSADVVQQLNAISSPIPPYTNYTYATELQPNLADLWWSIDDLRNEITVEFHINTTGWIALGISPAGGMTGADIGLGWIDQSGQLHFE
;
A
#
# COMPACT_ATOMS: atom_id res chain seq x y z
N MET A 1 0.88 -17.93 26.28
CA MET A 1 1.76 -17.83 25.10
C MET A 1 0.94 -17.13 24.02
N TRP A 2 1.34 -15.93 23.61
CA TRP A 2 0.60 -15.12 22.63
C TRP A 2 1.41 -15.07 21.33
N PHE A 3 0.82 -15.50 20.22
CA PHE A 3 1.27 -15.16 18.88
C PHE A 3 0.11 -14.40 18.23
N SER A 4 0.28 -13.08 18.05
CA SER A 4 -0.62 -12.29 17.23
C SER A 4 -0.11 -12.35 15.79
N PHE A 5 -0.83 -13.04 14.93
CA PHE A 5 -0.63 -12.97 13.50
C PHE A 5 -1.38 -11.74 12.98
N PHE A 6 -0.68 -10.82 12.32
CA PHE A 6 -1.29 -9.76 11.53
C PHE A 6 -1.96 -10.39 10.30
N SER A 7 -3.16 -9.94 9.92
CA SER A 7 -3.87 -10.42 8.72
C SER A 7 -4.40 -9.22 7.95
N PHE A 8 -3.97 -9.08 6.70
CA PHE A 8 -4.50 -8.12 5.73
C PHE A 8 -5.39 -8.85 4.73
N VAL A 9 -6.50 -8.24 4.31
CA VAL A 9 -7.39 -8.76 3.25
C VAL A 9 -7.13 -7.94 1.98
N ILE A 10 -6.70 -8.59 0.90
CA ILE A 10 -6.43 -7.96 -0.41
C ILE A 10 -7.31 -8.65 -1.46
N LEU A 11 -8.08 -7.86 -2.23
CA LEU A 11 -8.90 -8.31 -3.36
C LEU A 11 -8.53 -7.47 -4.59
N SER A 12 -8.06 -8.09 -5.67
CA SER A 12 -7.74 -7.36 -6.90
C SER A 12 -7.83 -8.20 -8.17
N ALA A 13 -8.34 -7.61 -9.26
CA ALA A 13 -8.52 -8.23 -10.59
C ALA A 13 -7.97 -7.35 -11.73
N ASP A 14 -7.13 -7.98 -12.58
CA ASP A 14 -6.33 -7.62 -13.78
C ASP A 14 -5.98 -6.15 -14.26
N VAL A 15 -4.72 -5.71 -14.02
CA VAL A 15 -3.89 -4.64 -14.64
C VAL A 15 -2.58 -5.32 -15.05
N VAL A 16 -2.65 -6.06 -16.16
CA VAL A 16 -1.47 -6.67 -16.79
C VAL A 16 -1.08 -5.93 -18.08
N GLN A 17 -1.69 -4.79 -18.45
CA GLN A 17 -1.63 -4.34 -19.85
C GLN A 17 -1.03 -2.97 -20.20
N GLN A 18 -0.31 -2.23 -19.34
CA GLN A 18 0.34 -0.97 -19.81
C GLN A 18 1.79 -0.67 -19.38
N LEU A 19 2.56 -1.62 -18.84
CA LEU A 19 3.97 -1.33 -18.50
C LEU A 19 4.92 -2.51 -18.81
N ASN A 20 5.24 -2.72 -20.09
CA ASN A 20 6.36 -3.57 -20.49
C ASN A 20 7.75 -2.93 -20.20
N ALA A 21 7.85 -1.99 -19.25
CA ALA A 21 9.10 -1.26 -18.97
C ALA A 21 9.35 -0.90 -17.50
N ILE A 22 8.57 -1.41 -16.54
CA ILE A 22 8.95 -1.28 -15.13
C ILE A 22 9.23 -2.68 -14.59
N SER A 23 10.51 -3.04 -14.54
CA SER A 23 10.95 -4.26 -13.86
C SER A 23 10.63 -4.14 -12.37
N SER A 24 9.76 -5.01 -11.87
CA SER A 24 9.61 -5.22 -10.43
C SER A 24 10.90 -5.83 -9.86
N PRO A 25 11.41 -5.37 -8.70
CA PRO A 25 10.80 -4.37 -7.81
C PRO A 25 11.17 -2.92 -8.19
N ILE A 26 10.20 -2.01 -8.07
CA ILE A 26 10.42 -0.57 -8.20
C ILE A 26 11.09 -0.10 -6.89
N PRO A 27 12.29 0.51 -6.93
CA PRO A 27 12.90 1.07 -5.73
C PRO A 27 12.04 2.23 -5.18
N PRO A 28 12.05 2.48 -3.86
CA PRO A 28 11.28 3.57 -3.29
C PRO A 28 11.74 4.93 -3.83
N TYR A 29 10.83 5.91 -3.92
CA TYR A 29 11.07 7.25 -4.47
C TYR A 29 12.20 7.98 -3.74
N THR A 30 12.31 7.76 -2.43
CA THR A 30 13.32 8.36 -1.57
C THR A 30 13.79 7.37 -0.51
N ASN A 31 14.75 7.79 0.31
CA ASN A 31 15.21 7.01 1.44
C ASN A 31 14.25 7.18 2.63
N TYR A 32 13.49 6.14 2.93
CA TYR A 32 12.61 6.09 4.09
C TYR A 32 13.32 5.49 5.30
N THR A 33 12.88 5.90 6.49
CA THR A 33 13.48 5.43 7.75
C THR A 33 13.06 4.00 8.08
N TYR A 34 11.81 3.66 7.74
CA TYR A 34 11.21 2.38 8.05
C TYR A 34 10.69 1.71 6.78
N ALA A 35 10.71 0.39 6.80
CA ALA A 35 10.23 -0.45 5.71
C ALA A 35 9.65 -1.75 6.27
N THR A 36 8.62 -2.27 5.62
CA THR A 36 8.11 -3.61 5.89
C THR A 36 7.50 -4.21 4.63
N GLU A 37 7.63 -5.52 4.48
CA GLU A 37 6.90 -6.28 3.47
C GLU A 37 5.59 -6.74 4.11
N LEU A 38 4.46 -6.20 3.64
CA LEU A 38 3.13 -6.54 4.15
C LEU A 38 2.68 -7.92 3.67
N GLN A 39 3.07 -8.28 2.44
CA GLN A 39 2.85 -9.60 1.87
C GLN A 39 4.03 -10.00 0.98
N PRO A 40 4.61 -11.20 1.18
CA PRO A 40 5.75 -11.68 0.42
C PRO A 40 5.59 -11.56 -1.10
N ASN A 41 6.51 -10.82 -1.73
CA ASN A 41 6.58 -10.57 -3.18
C ASN A 41 5.34 -9.88 -3.78
N LEU A 42 4.47 -9.28 -2.96
CA LEU A 42 3.26 -8.62 -3.44
C LEU A 42 3.18 -7.16 -3.02
N ALA A 43 3.47 -6.86 -1.75
CA ALA A 43 3.15 -5.58 -1.14
C ALA A 43 4.25 -5.13 -0.18
N ASP A 44 4.84 -3.98 -0.49
CA ASP A 44 5.91 -3.33 0.26
C ASP A 44 5.46 -1.95 0.74
N LEU A 45 5.81 -1.61 1.98
CA LEU A 45 5.45 -0.37 2.63
C LEU A 45 6.71 0.30 3.21
N TRP A 46 6.89 1.58 2.88
CA TRP A 46 7.92 2.43 3.46
C TRP A 46 7.31 3.66 4.11
N TRP A 47 7.92 4.15 5.19
CA TRP A 47 7.48 5.40 5.80
C TRP A 47 8.60 6.13 6.55
N SER A 48 8.39 7.43 6.70
CA SER A 48 9.19 8.33 7.53
C SER A 48 8.26 9.25 8.30
N ILE A 49 8.72 9.66 9.49
CA ILE A 49 7.98 10.55 10.39
C ILE A 49 8.74 11.88 10.43
N ASP A 50 8.01 12.98 10.23
CA ASP A 50 8.49 14.33 10.49
C ASP A 50 7.81 14.86 11.75
N ASP A 51 8.50 14.76 12.89
CA ASP A 51 7.98 15.20 14.19
C ASP A 51 7.78 16.73 14.26
N LEU A 52 8.53 17.51 13.45
CA LEU A 52 8.40 18.98 13.44
C LEU A 52 7.14 19.41 12.70
N ARG A 53 6.77 18.69 11.64
CA ARG A 53 5.55 18.93 10.87
C ARG A 53 4.35 18.13 11.37
N ASN A 54 4.58 17.15 12.24
CA ASN A 54 3.58 16.19 12.68
C ASN A 54 2.93 15.45 11.49
N GLU A 55 3.78 15.01 10.56
CA GLU A 55 3.38 14.34 9.32
C GLU A 55 4.05 12.96 9.21
N ILE A 56 3.34 12.02 8.60
CA ILE A 56 3.88 10.72 8.21
C ILE A 56 3.82 10.66 6.69
N THR A 57 4.97 10.48 6.05
CA THR A 57 5.03 10.22 4.61
C THR A 57 5.10 8.72 4.40
N VAL A 58 4.17 8.20 3.61
CA VAL A 58 4.04 6.78 3.32
C VAL A 58 4.18 6.55 1.83
N GLU A 59 4.93 5.51 1.47
CA GLU A 59 4.99 4.98 0.11
C GLU A 59 4.64 3.51 0.13
N PHE A 60 3.71 3.15 -0.75
CA PHE A 60 3.15 1.81 -0.82
C PHE A 60 3.27 1.29 -2.25
N HIS A 61 4.04 0.22 -2.43
CA HIS A 61 4.13 -0.48 -3.70
C HIS A 61 3.38 -1.81 -3.60
N ILE A 62 2.50 -2.04 -4.57
CA ILE A 62 1.79 -3.30 -4.66
C ILE A 62 1.62 -3.69 -6.12
N ASN A 63 1.92 -4.96 -6.42
CA ASN A 63 1.65 -5.51 -7.75
C ASN A 63 0.22 -6.03 -7.79
N THR A 64 -0.69 -5.13 -8.11
CA THR A 64 -2.12 -5.37 -8.12
C THR A 64 -2.73 -4.90 -9.41
N THR A 65 -3.98 -5.23 -9.52
CA THR A 65 -4.69 -5.19 -10.76
C THR A 65 -6.07 -4.54 -10.64
N GLY A 66 -6.60 -4.45 -9.43
CA GLY A 66 -7.87 -3.80 -9.15
C GLY A 66 -7.65 -2.50 -8.41
N TRP A 67 -8.27 -2.42 -7.24
CA TRP A 67 -8.14 -1.31 -6.32
C TRP A 67 -7.16 -1.65 -5.21
N ILE A 68 -6.66 -0.62 -4.54
CA ILE A 68 -5.83 -0.69 -3.35
C ILE A 68 -6.49 0.12 -2.26
N ALA A 69 -6.49 -0.41 -1.04
CA ALA A 69 -6.85 0.34 0.15
C ALA A 69 -5.75 0.21 1.19
N LEU A 70 -5.33 1.34 1.77
CA LEU A 70 -4.43 1.36 2.91
C LEU A 70 -5.16 2.04 4.06
N GLY A 71 -5.20 1.36 5.21
CA GLY A 71 -5.89 1.84 6.40
C GLY A 71 -4.99 1.92 7.61
N ILE A 72 -5.23 2.93 8.45
CA ILE A 72 -4.61 3.05 9.77
C ILE A 72 -5.71 2.87 10.82
N SER A 73 -5.51 1.95 11.75
CA SER A 73 -6.47 1.73 12.84
C SER A 73 -5.80 1.35 14.16
N PRO A 74 -6.45 1.64 15.31
CA PRO A 74 -5.89 1.30 16.61
C PRO A 74 -5.72 -0.20 16.86
N ALA A 75 -6.55 -1.03 16.21
CA ALA A 75 -6.64 -2.46 16.44
C ALA A 75 -6.16 -3.32 15.24
N GLY A 76 -5.71 -2.70 14.16
CA GLY A 76 -5.28 -3.38 12.92
C GLY A 76 -6.43 -3.98 12.09
N GLY A 77 -7.68 -3.75 12.48
CA GLY A 77 -8.87 -4.14 11.71
C GLY A 77 -9.44 -2.97 10.89
N MET A 78 -10.41 -3.25 10.02
CA MET A 78 -11.07 -2.23 9.20
C MET A 78 -12.04 -1.34 9.99
N THR A 79 -12.66 -1.87 11.05
CA THR A 79 -13.66 -1.13 11.82
C THR A 79 -13.02 0.06 12.53
N GLY A 80 -13.46 1.26 12.17
CA GLY A 80 -12.93 2.52 12.71
C GLY A 80 -11.54 2.88 12.19
N ALA A 81 -11.13 2.30 11.06
CA ALA A 81 -9.92 2.70 10.35
C ALA A 81 -10.16 3.97 9.53
N ASP A 82 -9.15 4.83 9.46
CA ASP A 82 -9.05 5.84 8.42
C ASP A 82 -8.41 5.19 7.20
N ILE A 83 -9.08 5.26 6.04
CA ILE A 83 -8.71 4.50 4.84
C ILE A 83 -8.56 5.46 3.66
N GLY A 84 -7.44 5.33 2.95
CA GLY A 84 -7.30 5.85 1.58
C GLY A 84 -7.50 4.72 0.56
N LEU A 85 -8.21 5.00 -0.53
CA LEU A 85 -8.56 4.07 -1.59
C LEU A 85 -8.06 4.59 -2.94
N GLY A 86 -7.39 3.74 -3.73
CA GLY A 86 -6.98 4.05 -5.10
C GLY A 86 -7.42 2.97 -6.07
N TRP A 87 -7.83 3.35 -7.29
CA TRP A 87 -8.21 2.39 -8.34
C TRP A 87 -8.00 2.95 -9.73
N ILE A 88 -7.92 2.05 -10.70
CA ILE A 88 -8.00 2.39 -12.13
C ILE A 88 -9.40 2.04 -12.62
N ASP A 89 -10.08 2.97 -13.28
CA ASP A 89 -11.39 2.70 -13.87
C ASP A 89 -11.30 2.00 -15.22
N GLN A 90 -12.45 1.67 -15.81
CA GLN A 90 -12.52 0.97 -17.10
C GLN A 90 -11.91 1.76 -18.27
N SER A 91 -11.76 3.08 -18.14
CA SER A 91 -11.12 3.94 -19.15
C SER A 91 -9.60 4.03 -18.98
N GLY A 92 -9.05 3.46 -17.90
CA GLY A 92 -7.64 3.57 -17.54
C GLY A 92 -7.32 4.81 -16.69
N GLN A 93 -8.33 5.55 -16.20
CA GLN A 93 -8.11 6.72 -15.36
C GLN A 93 -7.86 6.31 -13.90
N LEU A 94 -6.84 6.91 -13.28
CA LEU A 94 -6.53 6.78 -11.86
C LEU A 94 -7.47 7.66 -11.02
N HIS A 95 -8.01 7.06 -9.97
CA HIS A 95 -8.79 7.71 -8.93
C HIS A 95 -8.17 7.43 -7.55
N PHE A 96 -8.29 8.40 -6.64
CA PHE A 96 -7.82 8.29 -5.26
C PHE A 96 -8.73 9.09 -4.33
N GLU A 97 -9.15 8.47 -3.22
CA GLU A 97 -10.02 9.05 -2.17
C GLU A 97 -9.46 8.80 -0.77
#